data_AF-F3QNZ3-F1
#
_entry.id   AF-F3QNZ3-F1
#
_cell.length_a   1.000
_cell.length_b   1.000
_cell.length_c   1.000
_cell.angle_alpha   90.00
_cell.angle_beta   90.00
_cell.angle_gamma   90.00
#
_symmetry.space_group_name_H-M   'P 1'
#
loop_
_entity.id
_entity.type
_entity.pdbx_description
1 polymer ?
#
loop_
_entity_poly.entity_id
_entity_poly.type
_entity_poly.pdbx_seq_one_letter_code
_entity_poly.pdbx_strand_id
1 'polypeptide(L)'
;MKIIQIPKNQLIMAGIIAGSVLFMGVGLTAVCAEDVDYSKLPGMPKLEIMTGNERWGCEVLLCLANPNGPRAVSECRPPIDKLFDCLSWRHPCKFPSCPMAGDGNYAKQLSDGFDPCSLQGMEDAPQGFLTEGNLNDAKKFKTTRGNRKFLTHGHSSYNWGGEHWFKATEDSPGYWGGTKACVRGYQGIAYEPYTCQEDSGDSSYTTTCYRPVKVYEEVVWQKYQSRRAIDVFINGKNWTRVHW
;
A
#
# COMPACT_ATOMS: atom_id res chain seq x y z
N MET A 1 -18.36 -17.80 9.08
CA MET A 1 -18.93 -18.01 7.74
C MET A 1 -17.77 -18.38 6.80
N LYS A 2 -17.71 -19.63 6.33
CA LYS A 2 -16.62 -20.12 5.45
C LYS A 2 -16.91 -19.67 4.02
N ILE A 3 -16.02 -18.90 3.42
CA ILE A 3 -16.10 -18.53 2.00
C ILE A 3 -15.33 -19.60 1.22
N ILE A 4 -16.06 -20.36 0.40
CA ILE A 4 -15.52 -21.36 -0.53
C ILE A 4 -15.04 -20.62 -1.77
N GLN A 5 -13.77 -20.81 -2.12
CA GLN A 5 -13.13 -20.32 -3.35
C GLN A 5 -13.76 -20.97 -4.59
N ILE A 6 -14.15 -20.17 -5.59
CA ILE A 6 -14.58 -20.66 -6.91
C ILE A 6 -13.38 -20.56 -7.87
N PRO A 7 -12.88 -21.67 -8.43
CA PRO A 7 -11.80 -21.61 -9.41
C PRO A 7 -12.33 -21.22 -10.80
N LYS A 8 -11.51 -20.41 -11.48
CA LYS A 8 -11.65 -20.00 -12.89
C LYS A 8 -11.50 -21.19 -13.84
N ASN A 9 -12.19 -21.06 -14.98
CA ASN A 9 -12.19 -21.89 -16.18
C ASN A 9 -13.07 -23.13 -16.14
N GLN A 10 -14.13 -23.12 -16.97
CA GLN A 10 -14.44 -24.13 -17.98
C GLN A 10 -15.43 -23.51 -18.99
N LEU A 11 -14.91 -23.19 -20.17
CA LEU A 11 -15.67 -23.00 -21.41
C LEU A 11 -16.12 -24.39 -21.86
N ILE A 12 -17.41 -24.72 -21.82
CA ILE A 12 -17.98 -25.80 -22.64
C ILE A 12 -19.35 -25.37 -23.19
N MET A 13 -19.32 -25.20 -24.52
CA MET A 13 -20.37 -25.34 -25.52
C MET A 13 -21.67 -26.04 -25.08
N ALA A 14 -22.79 -25.31 -25.23
CA ALA A 14 -24.10 -25.80 -25.66
C ALA A 14 -24.85 -24.55 -26.12
N GLY A 15 -25.49 -24.43 -27.28
CA GLY A 15 -25.99 -25.38 -28.25
C GLY A 15 -27.05 -24.58 -29.00
N ILE A 16 -26.81 -24.33 -30.28
CA ILE A 16 -27.69 -23.59 -31.18
C ILE A 16 -29.03 -24.35 -31.27
N ILE A 17 -30.13 -23.70 -30.91
CA ILE A 17 -31.44 -24.06 -31.45
C ILE A 17 -31.92 -22.87 -32.26
N ALA A 18 -31.89 -23.08 -33.58
CA ALA A 18 -32.48 -22.23 -34.57
C ALA A 18 -34.01 -22.30 -34.49
N GLY A 19 -34.66 -21.19 -34.86
CA GLY A 19 -36.02 -21.19 -35.38
C GLY A 19 -37.06 -20.59 -34.44
N SER A 20 -37.33 -19.30 -34.62
CA SER A 20 -38.55 -18.87 -35.34
C SER A 20 -38.73 -17.37 -35.16
N VAL A 21 -38.33 -16.63 -36.20
CA VAL A 21 -38.82 -15.28 -36.44
C VAL A 21 -40.26 -15.41 -36.90
N LEU A 22 -41.21 -15.08 -36.03
CA LEU A 22 -42.58 -14.80 -36.41
C LEU A 22 -42.83 -13.31 -36.16
N PHE A 23 -42.56 -12.54 -37.22
CA PHE A 23 -43.11 -11.21 -37.40
C PHE A 23 -44.62 -11.35 -37.58
N MET A 24 -45.39 -11.00 -36.55
CA MET A 24 -46.75 -10.50 -36.74
C MET A 24 -46.91 -9.24 -35.89
N GLY A 25 -47.21 -8.14 -36.60
CA GLY A 25 -47.21 -6.80 -36.07
C GLY A 25 -48.25 -6.60 -34.97
N VAL A 26 -47.74 -6.18 -33.81
CA VAL A 26 -48.46 -5.35 -32.86
C VAL A 26 -47.40 -4.38 -32.34
N GLY A 27 -47.69 -3.07 -32.40
CA GLY A 27 -46.71 -2.01 -32.23
C GLY A 27 -45.82 -2.21 -31.01
N LEU A 28 -44.50 -2.23 -31.23
CA LEU A 28 -43.51 -1.96 -30.20
C LEU A 28 -43.67 -0.48 -29.80
N THR A 29 -44.64 -0.18 -28.94
CA THR A 29 -44.49 0.94 -28.03
C THR A 29 -43.23 0.64 -27.23
N ALA A 30 -42.19 1.46 -27.43
CA ALA A 30 -41.10 1.55 -26.50
C ALA A 30 -41.71 1.71 -25.11
N VAL A 31 -41.65 0.65 -24.30
CA VAL A 31 -41.86 0.79 -22.87
C VAL A 31 -40.60 1.49 -22.40
N CYS A 32 -40.64 2.82 -22.44
CA CYS A 32 -39.78 3.63 -21.60
C CYS A 32 -39.83 2.98 -20.22
N ALA A 33 -38.67 2.71 -19.61
CA ALA A 33 -38.62 2.35 -18.20
C ALA A 33 -39.50 3.36 -17.47
N GLU A 34 -40.68 2.92 -17.03
CA GLU A 34 -41.55 3.76 -16.23
C GLU A 34 -40.74 4.07 -14.97
N ASP A 35 -40.66 5.35 -14.62
CA ASP A 35 -40.14 5.79 -13.33
C ASP A 35 -41.07 5.24 -12.24
N VAL A 36 -40.91 3.94 -11.90
CA VAL A 36 -41.65 3.34 -10.80
C VAL A 36 -41.10 3.97 -9.54
N ASP A 37 -41.89 4.85 -8.93
CA ASP A 37 -41.56 5.48 -7.66
C ASP A 37 -41.65 4.45 -6.53
N TYR A 38 -40.57 3.68 -6.41
CA TYR A 38 -40.35 2.64 -5.40
C TYR A 38 -40.46 3.17 -3.96
N SER A 39 -40.44 4.49 -3.74
CA SER A 39 -40.61 5.10 -2.42
C SER A 39 -42.01 4.91 -1.83
N LYS A 40 -42.99 4.46 -2.62
CA LYS A 40 -44.39 4.26 -2.21
C LYS A 40 -44.73 2.83 -1.77
N LEU A 41 -43.79 1.89 -1.83
CA LEU A 41 -44.02 0.51 -1.38
C LEU A 41 -43.89 0.43 0.16
N PRO A 42 -44.96 0.10 0.89
CA PRO A 42 -44.90 0.00 2.35
C PRO A 42 -43.96 -1.15 2.75
N GLY A 43 -42.96 -0.84 3.59
CA GLY A 43 -41.98 -1.81 4.09
C GLY A 43 -40.67 -1.89 3.30
N MET A 44 -40.54 -1.13 2.20
CA MET A 44 -39.25 -0.98 1.53
C MET A 44 -38.44 0.18 2.16
N PRO A 45 -37.15 0.00 2.47
CA PRO A 45 -36.32 1.11 2.93
C PRO A 45 -36.28 2.18 1.83
N LYS A 46 -36.47 3.44 2.23
CA LYS A 46 -36.32 4.60 1.34
C LYS A 46 -34.92 4.53 0.75
N LEU A 47 -34.80 4.10 -0.51
CA LEU A 47 -33.59 4.28 -1.29
C LEU A 47 -33.44 5.79 -1.44
N GLU A 48 -32.77 6.44 -0.49
CA GLU A 48 -32.19 7.75 -0.74
C GLU A 48 -31.22 7.52 -1.89
N ILE A 49 -31.67 7.86 -3.09
CA ILE A 49 -30.81 7.87 -4.27
C ILE A 49 -29.75 8.90 -3.94
N MET A 50 -28.59 8.43 -3.51
CA MET A 50 -27.46 9.30 -3.24
C MET A 50 -27.14 10.07 -4.53
N THR A 51 -26.97 11.37 -4.41
CA THR A 51 -26.66 12.24 -5.55
C THR A 51 -25.40 13.05 -5.26
N GLY A 52 -24.83 13.62 -6.33
CA GLY A 52 -23.71 14.54 -6.23
C GLY A 52 -22.49 13.97 -5.50
N ASN A 53 -21.99 14.72 -4.52
CA ASN A 53 -20.74 14.43 -3.82
C ASN A 53 -20.81 13.20 -2.91
N GLU A 54 -21.97 12.90 -2.33
CA GLU A 54 -22.13 11.75 -1.44
C GLU A 54 -22.02 10.45 -2.22
N ARG A 55 -22.73 10.37 -3.37
CA ARG A 55 -22.63 9.24 -4.30
C ARG A 55 -21.20 9.04 -4.78
N TRP A 56 -20.57 10.12 -5.25
CA TRP A 56 -19.19 10.08 -5.72
C TRP A 56 -18.22 9.63 -4.62
N GLY A 57 -18.42 10.06 -3.37
CA GLY A 57 -17.59 9.60 -2.23
C GLY A 57 -17.72 8.11 -1.96
N CYS A 58 -18.91 7.54 -2.10
CA CYS A 58 -19.09 6.09 -1.98
C CYS A 58 -18.50 5.31 -3.15
N GLU A 59 -18.64 5.81 -4.39
CA GLU A 59 -17.98 5.24 -5.56
C GLU A 59 -16.45 5.24 -5.37
N VAL A 60 -15.88 6.36 -4.93
CA VAL A 60 -14.45 6.49 -4.62
C VAL A 60 -14.01 5.49 -3.56
N LEU A 61 -14.68 5.43 -2.41
CA LEU A 61 -14.26 4.55 -1.32
C LEU A 61 -14.32 3.07 -1.75
N LEU A 62 -15.38 2.67 -2.45
CA LEU A 62 -15.52 1.31 -2.98
C LEU A 62 -14.40 0.98 -3.99
N CYS A 63 -14.10 1.90 -4.90
CA CYS A 63 -13.08 1.70 -5.91
C CYS A 63 -11.67 1.66 -5.30
N LEU A 64 -11.36 2.54 -4.34
CA LEU A 64 -10.10 2.51 -3.60
C LEU A 64 -9.89 1.19 -2.83
N ALA A 65 -10.96 0.56 -2.36
CA ALA A 65 -10.90 -0.72 -1.66
C ALA A 65 -10.62 -1.92 -2.58
N ASN A 66 -10.57 -1.73 -3.92
CA ASN A 66 -10.29 -2.81 -4.85
C ASN A 66 -8.84 -3.31 -4.70
N PRO A 67 -8.63 -4.60 -4.34
CA PRO A 67 -7.29 -5.13 -4.08
C PRO A 67 -6.41 -5.20 -5.34
N ASN A 68 -6.99 -5.16 -6.54
CA ASN A 68 -6.24 -5.13 -7.79
C ASN A 68 -5.88 -3.70 -8.24
N GLY A 69 -6.20 -2.69 -7.41
CA GLY A 69 -5.94 -1.28 -7.67
C GLY A 69 -7.21 -0.49 -7.99
N PRO A 70 -7.19 0.83 -7.76
CA PRO A 70 -8.39 1.65 -7.74
C PRO A 70 -9.06 1.80 -9.11
N ARG A 71 -8.33 1.57 -10.20
CA ARG A 71 -8.82 1.67 -11.60
C ARG A 71 -8.95 0.32 -12.30
N ALA A 72 -8.84 -0.80 -11.55
CA ALA A 72 -8.83 -2.14 -12.13
C ALA A 72 -10.17 -2.50 -12.79
N VAL A 73 -11.27 -1.92 -12.32
CA VAL A 73 -12.62 -2.04 -12.89
C VAL A 73 -12.93 -0.79 -13.71
N SER A 74 -13.52 -0.96 -14.89
CA SER A 74 -13.82 0.13 -15.84
C SER A 74 -14.65 1.25 -15.22
N GLU A 75 -15.66 0.87 -14.45
CA GLU A 75 -16.61 1.73 -13.74
C GLU A 75 -15.91 2.57 -12.66
N CYS A 76 -14.75 2.11 -12.19
CA CYS A 76 -13.94 2.83 -11.21
C CYS A 76 -13.01 3.87 -11.83
N ARG A 77 -12.77 3.84 -13.15
CA ARG A 77 -11.87 4.83 -13.77
C ARG A 77 -12.38 6.26 -13.63
N PRO A 78 -13.63 6.60 -14.03
CA PRO A 78 -14.13 7.97 -13.92
C PRO A 78 -14.13 8.56 -12.50
N PRO A 79 -14.64 7.88 -11.45
CA PRO A 79 -14.66 8.46 -10.10
C PRO A 79 -13.27 8.63 -9.50
N ILE A 80 -12.32 7.75 -9.85
CA ILE A 80 -10.92 7.81 -9.37
C ILE A 80 -10.10 8.85 -10.14
N ASP A 81 -10.29 8.98 -11.45
CA ASP A 81 -9.67 10.06 -12.24
C ASP A 81 -10.10 11.42 -11.69
N LYS A 82 -11.41 11.58 -11.47
CA LYS A 82 -11.96 12.76 -10.81
C LYS A 82 -11.32 12.99 -9.44
N LEU A 83 -11.11 11.95 -8.63
CA LEU A 83 -10.45 12.06 -7.33
C LEU A 83 -9.01 12.56 -7.45
N PHE A 84 -8.21 11.99 -8.35
CA PHE A 84 -6.78 12.32 -8.43
C PHE A 84 -6.56 13.73 -8.98
N ASP A 85 -7.44 14.19 -9.87
CA ASP A 85 -7.51 15.57 -10.35
C ASP A 85 -7.90 16.54 -9.21
N CYS A 86 -8.91 16.17 -8.43
CA CYS A 86 -9.41 16.91 -7.26
C CYS A 86 -8.37 16.99 -6.12
N LEU A 87 -7.45 16.03 -6.05
CA LEU A 87 -6.35 16.02 -5.08
C LEU A 87 -5.03 16.51 -5.66
N SER A 88 -5.05 17.00 -6.90
CA SER A 88 -3.91 17.68 -7.49
C SER A 88 -3.76 19.08 -6.91
N TRP A 89 -2.53 19.58 -6.93
CA TRP A 89 -2.23 20.96 -6.54
C TRP A 89 -3.05 21.99 -7.34
N ARG A 90 -3.50 21.63 -8.55
CA ARG A 90 -4.23 22.51 -9.46
C ARG A 90 -5.68 22.72 -9.06
N HIS A 91 -6.29 21.77 -8.36
CA HIS A 91 -7.72 21.81 -8.00
C HIS A 91 -7.97 21.26 -6.59
N PRO A 92 -7.34 21.83 -5.54
CA PRO A 92 -7.39 21.26 -4.20
C PRO A 92 -8.84 21.23 -3.70
N CYS A 93 -9.36 20.02 -3.55
CA CYS A 93 -10.67 19.79 -2.99
C CYS A 93 -10.58 18.99 -1.69
N LYS A 94 -11.68 19.00 -0.93
CA LYS A 94 -11.80 18.14 0.24
C LYS A 94 -11.94 16.69 -0.22
N PHE A 95 -11.21 15.80 0.45
CA PHE A 95 -11.36 14.35 0.25
C PHE A 95 -12.83 13.94 0.44
N PRO A 96 -13.43 13.18 -0.48
CA PRO A 96 -14.86 12.90 -0.42
C PRO A 96 -15.20 11.92 0.70
N SER A 97 -16.39 12.07 1.29
CA SER A 97 -16.92 11.19 2.34
C SER A 97 -18.05 10.32 1.80
N CYS A 98 -18.10 9.07 2.23
CA CYS A 98 -19.20 8.15 1.94
C CYS A 98 -20.10 7.98 3.18
N PRO A 99 -21.33 8.54 3.21
CA PRO A 99 -22.22 8.40 4.37
C PRO A 99 -22.67 6.96 4.62
N MET A 100 -22.68 6.10 3.60
CA MET A 100 -23.05 4.68 3.74
C MET A 100 -21.91 3.75 4.17
N ALA A 101 -20.69 4.27 4.36
CA ALA A 101 -19.55 3.41 4.67
C ALA A 101 -19.69 2.72 6.03
N GLY A 102 -20.42 3.32 6.97
CA GLY A 102 -20.47 2.87 8.36
C GLY A 102 -19.16 3.13 9.11
N ASP A 103 -19.18 2.89 10.41
CA ASP A 103 -18.05 3.22 11.29
C ASP A 103 -16.79 2.39 10.98
N GLY A 104 -15.63 3.04 11.00
CA GLY A 104 -14.34 2.40 10.74
C GLY A 104 -14.03 2.13 9.27
N ASN A 105 -14.91 2.51 8.35
CA ASN A 105 -14.70 2.41 6.91
C ASN A 105 -14.48 3.79 6.31
N TYR A 106 -13.24 4.11 5.95
CA TYR A 106 -12.89 5.43 5.41
C TYR A 106 -11.57 5.37 4.65
N ALA A 107 -11.25 6.44 3.95
CA ALA A 107 -9.98 6.60 3.28
C ALA A 107 -9.34 7.92 3.73
N LYS A 108 -8.01 7.92 3.87
CA LYS A 108 -7.25 9.08 4.34
C LYS A 108 -6.04 9.34 3.45
N GLN A 109 -5.99 10.52 2.87
CA GLN A 109 -4.81 11.00 2.16
C GLN A 109 -3.65 11.23 3.14
N LEU A 110 -2.44 10.88 2.70
CA LEU A 110 -1.21 11.11 3.42
C LEU A 110 -0.05 11.38 2.45
N SER A 111 1.10 11.75 3.01
CA SER A 111 2.35 11.97 2.28
C SER A 111 3.39 10.95 2.72
N ASP A 112 3.47 9.82 2.04
CA ASP A 112 4.42 8.73 2.32
C ASP A 112 4.66 7.91 1.05
N GLY A 113 5.92 7.81 0.63
CA GLY A 113 6.33 7.10 -0.58
C GLY A 113 6.50 5.59 -0.42
N PHE A 114 6.32 5.03 0.76
CA PHE A 114 6.44 3.59 1.01
C PHE A 114 5.12 2.99 1.50
N ASP A 115 4.95 1.67 1.32
CA ASP A 115 3.84 0.94 1.94
C ASP A 115 4.14 0.61 3.41
N PRO A 116 3.12 0.58 4.28
CA PRO A 116 3.28 0.09 5.64
C PRO A 116 3.50 -1.43 5.62
N CYS A 117 4.50 -1.91 6.37
CA CYS A 117 4.88 -3.32 6.37
C CYS A 117 3.77 -4.24 6.90
N SER A 118 2.81 -3.70 7.66
CA SER A 118 1.66 -4.43 8.16
C SER A 118 0.75 -4.98 7.04
N LEU A 119 0.74 -4.36 5.85
CA LEU A 119 0.02 -4.90 4.68
C LEU A 119 0.62 -6.22 4.17
N GLN A 120 1.90 -6.46 4.45
CA GLN A 120 2.62 -7.68 4.12
C GLN A 120 2.68 -8.66 5.31
N GLY A 121 2.05 -8.33 6.43
CA GLY A 121 2.14 -9.12 7.67
C GLY A 121 3.53 -9.06 8.32
N MET A 122 4.30 -8.01 8.05
CA MET A 122 5.65 -7.79 8.58
C MET A 122 5.68 -6.55 9.48
N GLU A 123 6.78 -6.39 10.22
CA GLU A 123 7.02 -5.23 11.07
C GLU A 123 7.84 -4.17 10.33
N ASP A 124 7.59 -2.89 10.64
CA ASP A 124 8.43 -1.80 10.16
C ASP A 124 9.81 -1.91 10.80
N ALA A 125 10.86 -1.97 9.96
CA ALA A 125 12.21 -2.02 10.49
C ALA A 125 12.60 -0.68 11.14
N PRO A 126 13.29 -0.72 12.29
CA PRO A 126 13.80 0.49 12.91
C PRO A 126 14.91 1.12 12.05
N GLN A 127 15.13 2.42 12.24
CA GLN A 127 16.26 3.11 11.62
C GLN A 127 17.59 2.50 12.09
N GLY A 128 18.54 2.31 11.18
CA GLY A 128 19.86 1.76 11.46
C GLY A 128 20.32 0.69 10.47
N PHE A 129 21.49 0.10 10.72
CA PHE A 129 22.02 -0.98 9.91
C PHE A 129 21.33 -2.30 10.22
N LEU A 130 20.93 -3.00 9.17
CA LEU A 130 20.27 -4.29 9.26
C LEU A 130 20.75 -5.28 8.21
N THR A 131 20.59 -6.56 8.48
CA THR A 131 20.92 -7.66 7.55
C THR A 131 19.98 -8.83 7.74
N GLU A 132 19.68 -9.52 6.64
CA GLU A 132 18.91 -10.77 6.65
C GLU A 132 19.84 -11.97 6.90
N GLY A 133 19.46 -12.92 7.73
CA GLY A 133 20.15 -14.21 7.83
C GLY A 133 20.05 -14.83 9.21
N ASN A 134 20.85 -15.87 9.44
CA ASN A 134 20.88 -16.59 10.71
C ASN A 134 22.12 -16.19 11.52
N LEU A 135 21.96 -15.62 12.71
CA LEU A 135 23.01 -15.15 13.63
C LEU A 135 23.97 -16.28 14.08
N ASN A 136 23.55 -17.54 13.92
CA ASN A 136 24.35 -18.73 14.19
C ASN A 136 25.02 -19.32 12.95
N ASP A 137 24.79 -18.76 11.76
CA ASP A 137 25.52 -19.15 10.56
C ASP A 137 26.98 -18.68 10.66
N ALA A 138 27.87 -19.63 10.94
CA ALA A 138 29.31 -19.38 11.07
C ALA A 138 29.95 -18.88 9.76
N LYS A 139 29.31 -19.06 8.60
CA LYS A 139 29.80 -18.52 7.32
C LYS A 139 29.60 -17.01 7.24
N LYS A 140 28.53 -16.50 7.86
CA LYS A 140 28.16 -15.09 7.83
C LYS A 140 28.54 -14.34 9.10
N PHE A 141 28.58 -15.03 10.24
CA PHE A 141 28.84 -14.46 11.56
C PHE A 141 29.99 -15.16 12.28
N LYS A 142 31.03 -14.41 12.62
CA LYS A 142 32.12 -14.87 13.49
C LYS A 142 31.75 -14.63 14.96
N THR A 143 31.97 -15.62 15.81
CA THR A 143 31.74 -15.49 17.25
C THR A 143 33.09 -15.37 17.96
N THR A 144 33.29 -14.36 18.80
CA THR A 144 34.51 -14.22 19.61
C THR A 144 34.36 -14.87 20.99
N ARG A 145 35.47 -14.98 21.74
CA ARG A 145 35.49 -15.53 23.11
C ARG A 145 34.51 -14.86 24.08
N GLY A 146 34.10 -13.63 23.83
CA GLY A 146 33.10 -12.91 24.63
C GLY A 146 31.66 -13.09 24.15
N ASN A 147 31.38 -14.11 23.33
CA ASN A 147 30.08 -14.37 22.69
C ASN A 147 29.56 -13.21 21.82
N ARG A 148 30.44 -12.29 21.39
CA ARG A 148 30.07 -11.22 20.46
C ARG A 148 30.06 -11.77 19.04
N LYS A 149 29.00 -11.43 18.30
CA LYS A 149 28.81 -11.81 16.90
C LYS A 149 29.31 -10.70 15.99
N PHE A 150 30.12 -11.05 14.99
CA PHE A 150 30.65 -10.13 14.00
C PHE A 150 30.22 -10.54 12.61
N LEU A 151 29.62 -9.62 11.87
CA LEU A 151 29.25 -9.83 10.47
C LEU A 151 30.53 -9.83 9.63
N THR A 152 30.71 -10.83 8.76
CA THR A 152 31.73 -10.76 7.72
C THR A 152 31.41 -9.56 6.82
N HIS A 153 32.40 -8.73 6.49
CA HIS A 153 32.22 -7.37 5.93
C HIS A 153 31.27 -7.25 4.73
N GLY A 154 30.48 -6.17 4.65
CA GLY A 154 29.79 -5.74 3.42
C GLY A 154 28.38 -6.30 3.22
N HIS A 155 27.71 -6.76 4.28
CA HIS A 155 26.43 -7.46 4.19
C HIS A 155 25.27 -6.75 4.89
N SER A 156 25.52 -5.61 5.56
CA SER A 156 24.44 -4.79 6.10
C SER A 156 24.05 -3.65 5.17
N SER A 157 22.82 -3.18 5.30
CA SER A 157 22.32 -1.99 4.59
C SER A 157 21.62 -1.07 5.59
N TYR A 158 21.73 0.23 5.36
CA TYR A 158 21.16 1.23 6.25
C TYR A 158 19.70 1.50 5.91
N ASN A 159 18.84 1.34 6.91
CA ASN A 159 17.43 1.66 6.83
C ASN A 159 17.17 3.02 7.46
N TRP A 160 16.53 3.93 6.73
CA TRP A 160 16.06 5.21 7.27
C TRP A 160 14.73 5.08 8.02
N GLY A 161 14.01 3.96 7.84
CA GLY A 161 12.69 3.73 8.46
C GLY A 161 11.53 4.37 7.70
N GLY A 162 11.79 4.91 6.52
CA GLY A 162 10.83 5.69 5.73
C GLY A 162 11.49 6.80 4.93
N GLU A 163 10.71 7.83 4.63
CA GLU A 163 11.23 9.05 4.00
C GLU A 163 12.13 9.83 4.96
N HIS A 164 13.22 10.39 4.42
CA HIS A 164 14.18 11.23 5.10
C HIS A 164 14.53 12.43 4.23
N TRP A 165 14.69 13.59 4.85
CA TRP A 165 15.10 14.81 4.16
C TRP A 165 16.63 14.92 4.15
N PHE A 166 17.22 14.83 2.97
CA PHE A 166 18.65 14.99 2.76
C PHE A 166 18.98 16.45 2.47
N LYS A 167 19.74 17.09 3.35
CA LYS A 167 20.34 18.39 3.09
C LYS A 167 21.53 18.18 2.14
N ALA A 168 21.50 18.79 0.96
CA ALA A 168 22.57 18.65 -0.04
C ALA A 168 23.81 19.48 0.33
N THR A 169 23.63 20.78 0.54
CA THR A 169 24.62 21.73 1.09
C THR A 169 23.88 22.83 1.86
N GLU A 170 24.59 23.78 2.48
CA GLU A 170 23.92 24.95 3.10
C GLU A 170 23.16 25.81 2.08
N ASP A 171 23.66 25.86 0.85
CA ASP A 171 23.16 26.74 -0.20
C ASP A 171 22.29 26.03 -1.26
N SER A 172 22.06 24.73 -1.13
CA SER A 172 21.25 23.96 -2.09
C SER A 172 19.93 23.48 -1.48
N PRO A 173 18.83 23.50 -2.24
CA PRO A 173 17.59 22.87 -1.79
C PRO A 173 17.84 21.39 -1.55
N GLY A 174 17.48 20.90 -0.36
CA GLY A 174 17.54 19.48 -0.04
C GLY A 174 16.54 18.66 -0.86
N TYR A 175 16.57 17.35 -0.68
CA TYR A 175 15.62 16.46 -1.34
C TYR A 175 15.07 15.41 -0.36
N TRP A 176 13.84 14.98 -0.62
CA TRP A 176 13.26 13.82 0.07
C TRP A 176 13.81 12.55 -0.58
N GLY A 177 14.34 11.65 0.22
CA GLY A 177 14.74 10.30 -0.17
C GLY A 177 14.46 9.34 0.98
N GLY A 178 15.19 8.24 1.05
CA GLY A 178 15.16 7.35 2.21
C GLY A 178 15.01 5.89 1.81
N THR A 179 14.91 5.04 2.81
CA THR A 179 14.74 3.60 2.65
C THR A 179 13.79 3.10 3.73
N LYS A 180 12.94 2.15 3.37
CA LYS A 180 12.08 1.42 4.32
C LYS A 180 12.27 -0.07 4.09
N ALA A 181 12.58 -0.79 5.16
CA ALA A 181 12.60 -2.24 5.18
C ALA A 181 11.44 -2.78 6.04
N CYS A 182 10.90 -3.90 5.61
CA CYS A 182 9.96 -4.72 6.36
C CYS A 182 10.70 -5.95 6.90
N VAL A 183 10.53 -6.26 8.17
CA VAL A 183 11.33 -7.26 8.86
C VAL A 183 10.48 -8.28 9.61
N ARG A 184 11.05 -9.47 9.78
CA ARG A 184 10.47 -10.56 10.58
C ARG A 184 11.57 -11.39 11.24
N GLY A 185 11.27 -11.95 12.40
CA GLY A 185 12.17 -12.88 13.10
C GLY A 185 13.45 -12.20 13.56
N TYR A 186 13.35 -11.22 14.46
CA TYR A 186 14.54 -10.59 15.05
C TYR A 186 15.36 -11.61 15.84
N GLN A 187 16.67 -11.69 15.56
CA GLN A 187 17.57 -12.66 16.18
C GLN A 187 18.58 -12.04 17.15
N GLY A 188 18.90 -10.76 16.98
CA GLY A 188 19.87 -10.06 17.82
C GLY A 188 20.71 -9.03 17.08
N ILE A 189 21.83 -8.65 17.71
CA ILE A 189 22.78 -7.66 17.20
C ILE A 189 24.10 -8.36 16.88
N ALA A 190 24.62 -8.09 15.68
CA ALA A 190 25.99 -8.36 15.29
C ALA A 190 26.75 -7.05 15.09
N TYR A 191 28.06 -7.11 15.02
CA TYR A 191 28.93 -5.96 14.76
C TYR A 191 29.59 -6.09 13.40
N GLU A 192 29.43 -5.09 12.55
CA GLU A 192 30.09 -5.05 11.24
C GLU A 192 31.33 -4.14 11.32
N PRO A 193 32.51 -4.63 10.90
CA PRO A 193 33.70 -3.80 10.79
C PRO A 193 33.55 -2.82 9.62
N TYR A 194 33.89 -1.56 9.85
CA TYR A 194 34.00 -0.54 8.81
C TYR A 194 35.23 0.34 9.07
N THR A 195 35.69 0.97 7.99
CA THR A 195 36.81 1.90 8.05
C THR A 195 36.35 3.24 8.63
N CYS A 196 37.00 3.70 9.68
CA CYS A 196 36.76 5.00 10.32
C CYS A 196 38.07 5.74 10.53
N GLN A 197 37.98 7.04 10.82
CA GLN A 197 39.10 7.87 11.22
C GLN A 197 39.05 8.11 12.72
N GLU A 198 40.18 7.97 13.39
CA GLU A 198 40.37 8.40 14.77
C GLU A 198 41.35 9.56 14.82
N ASP A 199 40.99 10.59 15.57
CA ASP A 199 41.80 11.78 15.75
C ASP A 199 42.60 11.67 17.06
N SER A 200 43.90 11.96 16.98
CA SER A 200 44.81 11.98 18.12
C SER A 200 45.72 13.21 18.02
N GLY A 201 45.35 14.27 18.75
CA GLY A 201 46.03 15.57 18.63
C GLY A 201 45.82 16.18 17.25
N ASP A 202 46.90 16.56 16.57
CA ASP A 202 46.88 17.14 15.22
C ASP A 202 46.95 16.09 14.10
N SER A 203 46.82 14.80 14.42
CA SER A 203 46.91 13.71 13.45
C SER A 203 45.62 12.88 13.40
N SER A 204 45.21 12.52 12.19
CA SER A 204 44.10 11.60 11.95
C SER A 204 44.62 10.34 11.26
N TYR A 205 44.25 9.16 11.74
CA TYR A 205 44.66 7.89 11.16
C TYR A 205 43.46 6.99 10.92
N THR A 206 43.58 6.13 9.90
CA THR A 206 42.53 5.18 9.55
C THR A 206 42.60 3.95 10.45
N THR A 207 41.46 3.56 11.02
CA THR A 207 41.34 2.37 11.88
C THR A 207 40.06 1.58 11.58
N THR A 208 39.87 0.44 12.25
CA THR A 208 38.67 -0.39 12.14
C THR A 208 37.72 -0.12 13.29
N CYS A 209 36.58 0.51 12.97
CA CYS A 209 35.46 0.66 13.89
C CYS A 209 34.44 -0.46 13.69
N TYR A 210 33.53 -0.58 14.64
CA TYR A 210 32.44 -1.54 14.59
C TYR A 210 31.11 -0.83 14.77
N ARG A 211 30.17 -1.11 13.86
CA ARG A 211 28.79 -0.60 13.95
C ARG A 211 27.82 -1.72 14.32
N PRO A 212 26.80 -1.45 15.16
CA PRO A 212 25.77 -2.44 15.47
C PRO A 212 24.89 -2.67 14.24
N VAL A 213 24.60 -3.94 13.95
CA VAL A 213 23.74 -4.40 12.86
C VAL A 213 22.66 -5.30 13.44
N LYS A 214 21.39 -4.96 13.22
CA LYS A 214 20.26 -5.80 13.60
C LYS A 214 20.10 -6.94 12.61
N VAL A 215 20.02 -8.17 13.13
CA VAL A 215 19.88 -9.38 12.31
C VAL A 215 18.46 -9.88 12.39
N TYR A 216 17.85 -10.07 11.23
CA TYR A 216 16.48 -10.59 11.06
C TYR A 216 16.50 -11.84 10.20
N GLU A 217 15.55 -12.75 10.42
CA GLU A 217 15.35 -13.91 9.54
C GLU A 217 15.03 -13.50 8.11
N GLU A 218 14.25 -12.43 7.96
CA GLU A 218 13.79 -11.91 6.68
C GLU A 218 13.81 -10.38 6.67
N VAL A 219 14.31 -9.80 5.58
CA VAL A 219 14.34 -8.36 5.32
C VAL A 219 13.85 -8.09 3.90
N VAL A 220 12.70 -7.44 3.77
CA VAL A 220 12.12 -7.02 2.49
C VAL A 220 12.24 -5.51 2.34
N TRP A 221 13.09 -5.06 1.41
CA TRP A 221 13.22 -3.63 1.09
C TRP A 221 12.07 -3.15 0.23
N GLN A 222 11.38 -2.11 0.69
CA GLN A 222 10.30 -1.49 -0.06
C GLN A 222 10.85 -0.66 -1.21
N LYS A 223 10.17 -0.71 -2.35
CA LYS A 223 10.43 0.22 -3.45
C LYS A 223 9.71 1.52 -3.17
N TYR A 224 10.39 2.63 -3.38
CA TYR A 224 9.77 3.95 -3.33
C TYR A 224 8.75 4.09 -4.47
N GLN A 225 7.57 4.61 -4.15
CA GLN A 225 6.47 4.84 -5.09
C GLN A 225 6.24 6.35 -5.27
N SER A 226 5.03 6.84 -5.03
CA SER A 226 4.69 8.27 -5.01
C SER A 226 4.39 8.69 -3.58
N ARG A 227 4.84 9.88 -3.16
CA ARG A 227 4.47 10.41 -1.84
C ARG A 227 2.96 10.60 -1.70
N ARG A 228 2.26 10.82 -2.80
CA ARG A 228 0.82 11.03 -2.79
C ARG A 228 0.17 9.66 -2.58
N ALA A 229 -0.25 9.41 -1.35
CA ALA A 229 -0.81 8.14 -0.95
C ALA A 229 -2.19 8.31 -0.31
N ILE A 230 -2.99 7.26 -0.37
CA ILE A 230 -4.19 7.07 0.46
C ILE A 230 -4.08 5.75 1.19
N ASP A 231 -4.31 5.79 2.50
CA ASP A 231 -4.66 4.59 3.26
C ASP A 231 -6.17 4.38 3.25
N VAL A 232 -6.60 3.16 2.91
CA VAL A 232 -7.99 2.72 2.96
C VAL A 232 -8.17 1.86 4.20
N PHE A 233 -9.16 2.20 5.02
CA PHE A 233 -9.51 1.48 6.23
C PHE A 233 -10.83 0.75 6.04
N ILE A 234 -10.85 -0.54 6.41
CA ILE A 234 -12.06 -1.36 6.47
C ILE A 234 -12.16 -1.93 7.89
N ASN A 235 -13.29 -1.69 8.56
CA ASN A 235 -13.52 -2.08 9.96
C ASN A 235 -12.39 -1.62 10.90
N GLY A 236 -11.87 -0.40 10.69
CA GLY A 236 -10.81 0.21 11.49
C GLY A 236 -9.40 -0.34 11.25
N LYS A 237 -9.21 -1.24 10.27
CA LYS A 237 -7.90 -1.80 9.92
C LYS A 237 -7.43 -1.26 8.57
N ASN A 238 -6.14 -0.97 8.45
CA ASN A 238 -5.56 -0.60 7.15
C ASN A 238 -5.68 -1.80 6.20
N TRP A 239 -6.46 -1.60 5.14
CA TRP A 239 -6.78 -2.59 4.14
C TRP A 239 -5.79 -2.56 2.98
N THR A 240 -5.49 -1.35 2.47
CA THR A 240 -4.55 -1.15 1.38
C THR A 240 -4.07 0.30 1.37
N ARG A 241 -2.88 0.51 0.80
CA ARG A 241 -2.40 1.83 0.39
C ARG A 241 -2.48 1.96 -1.13
N VAL A 242 -2.88 3.14 -1.59
CA VAL A 242 -2.93 3.52 -3.01
C VAL A 242 -1.99 4.69 -3.22
N HIS A 243 -1.02 4.54 -4.12
CA HIS A 243 -0.14 5.60 -4.59
C HIS A 243 -0.63 6.16 -5.94
N TRP A 244 -0.49 7.47 -6.18
CA TRP A 244 -0.88 8.11 -7.44
C TRP A 244 0.01 9.27 -7.89
#